data_AF-A0A2J0KT37-F1
#
_entry.id   AF-A0A2J0KT37-F1
#
_cell.length_a   1.000
_cell.length_b   1.000
_cell.length_c   1.000
_cell.angle_alpha   90.00
_cell.angle_beta   90.00
_cell.angle_gamma   90.00
#
_symmetry.space_group_name_H-M   'P 1'
#
loop_
_entity.id
_entity.type
_entity.pdbx_description
1 polymer ?
#
loop_
_entity_poly.entity_id
_entity_poly.type
_entity_poly.pdbx_seq_one_letter_code
_entity_poly.pdbx_strand_id
1 'polypeptide(L)' 'MGRELITLESFVVHSKEQASGDLGGETAILNTRAGMYYGLDGVGARAWDLIKKPKTVRE' A
#
# COMPACT_ATOMS: atom_id res chain seq x y z
N MET A 1 1.90 -20.77 -3.98
CA MET A 1 1.24 -19.63 -4.65
C MET A 1 2.29 -18.98 -5.53
N GLY A 2 2.06 -18.91 -6.85
CA GLY A 2 3.07 -18.44 -7.79
C GLY A 2 3.47 -17.00 -7.51
N ARG A 3 4.76 -16.68 -7.66
CA ARG A 3 5.21 -15.28 -7.77
C ARG A 3 4.64 -14.74 -9.08
N GLU A 4 3.56 -13.97 -9.01
CA GLU A 4 3.23 -13.08 -10.11
C GLU A 4 4.29 -11.98 -10.16
N LEU A 5 4.84 -11.75 -11.35
CA LEU A 5 5.81 -10.69 -11.57
C LEU A 5 5.05 -9.36 -11.59
N ILE A 6 5.40 -8.46 -10.68
CA ILE A 6 4.94 -7.07 -10.73
C ILE A 6 5.79 -6.35 -11.79
N THR A 7 5.13 -5.76 -12.77
CA THR A 7 5.75 -4.93 -13.82
C THR A 7 5.36 -3.46 -13.65
N LEU A 8 5.97 -2.57 -14.44
CA LEU A 8 5.62 -1.15 -14.43
C LEU A 8 4.18 -0.88 -14.90
N GLU A 9 3.59 -1.82 -15.65
CA GLU A 9 2.23 -1.77 -16.20
C GLU A 9 1.21 -2.41 -15.26
N SER A 10 1.65 -3.01 -14.15
CA SER A 10 0.76 -3.61 -13.15
C SER A 10 -0.04 -2.53 -12.43
N PHE A 11 -1.35 -2.73 -12.31
CA PHE A 11 -2.20 -1.86 -11.51
C PHE A 11 -2.17 -2.26 -10.04
N VAL A 12 -1.93 -1.28 -9.18
CA VAL A 12 -1.91 -1.42 -7.72
C VAL A 12 -2.96 -0.50 -7.10
N VAL A 13 -3.61 -1.02 -6.06
CA VAL A 13 -4.60 -0.32 -5.24
C VAL A 13 -4.56 -0.90 -3.84
N HIS A 14 -5.05 -0.15 -2.85
CA HIS A 14 -5.21 -0.68 -1.50
C HIS A 14 -6.00 -1.99 -1.48
N SER A 15 -5.52 -2.94 -0.67
CA SER A 15 -6.32 -4.10 -0.29
C SER A 15 -7.57 -3.63 0.46
N LYS A 16 -8.68 -4.38 0.35
CA LYS A 16 -9.88 -4.16 1.17
C LYS A 16 -9.71 -4.65 2.61
N GLU A 17 -8.66 -5.42 2.88
CA GLU A 17 -8.41 -6.10 4.16
C GLU A 17 -7.29 -5.42 4.94
N GLN A 18 -7.37 -4.09 4.99
CA GLN A 18 -6.44 -3.27 5.72
C GLN A 18 -7.15 -2.04 6.29
N ALA A 19 -6.64 -1.53 7.40
CA ALA A 19 -6.94 -0.19 7.87
C ALA A 19 -5.62 0.59 7.98
N SER A 20 -5.63 1.87 7.60
CA SER A 20 -4.42 2.70 7.66
C SER A 20 -4.69 4.08 8.24
N GLY A 21 -3.68 4.67 8.87
CA GLY A 21 -3.75 6.00 9.47
C GLY A 21 -2.46 6.79 9.28
N ASP A 22 -2.59 8.11 9.12
CA ASP A 22 -1.44 9.03 9.11
C ASP A 22 -0.87 9.21 10.52
N LEU A 23 0.45 9.26 10.61
CA LEU A 23 1.22 9.48 11.84
C LEU A 23 2.21 10.64 11.66
N GLY A 24 1.76 11.76 11.08
CA GLY A 24 2.61 12.93 10.91
C GLY A 24 3.57 12.80 9.73
N GLY A 25 3.07 12.35 8.57
CA GLY A 25 3.86 12.16 7.35
C GLY A 25 4.36 10.72 7.15
N GLU A 26 4.17 9.85 8.14
CA GLU A 26 4.31 8.40 8.03
C GLU A 26 2.93 7.74 7.98
N THR A 27 2.86 6.49 7.53
CA THR A 27 1.60 5.74 7.49
C THR A 27 1.69 4.44 8.27
N ALA A 28 0.74 4.29 9.19
CA ALA A 28 0.37 3.05 9.87
C ALA A 28 -0.51 2.19 8.98
N ILE A 29 -0.25 0.89 8.83
CA ILE A 29 -1.12 -0.06 8.12
C ILE A 29 -1.32 -1.30 8.98
N LEU A 30 -2.58 -1.62 9.29
CA LEU A 30 -2.98 -2.86 9.93
C LEU A 30 -3.60 -3.78 8.88
N ASN A 31 -3.02 -4.96 8.66
CA ASN A 31 -3.69 -6.03 7.96
C ASN A 31 -4.76 -6.63 8.87
N THR A 32 -6.04 -6.46 8.54
CA THR A 32 -7.15 -6.86 9.40
C THR A 32 -7.38 -8.36 9.44
N ARG A 33 -6.86 -9.11 8.46
CA ARG A 33 -6.93 -10.58 8.44
C ARG A 33 -5.84 -11.21 9.31
N ALA A 34 -4.60 -10.73 9.18
CA ALA A 34 -3.44 -11.30 9.85
C ALA A 34 -3.16 -10.69 11.23
N GLY A 35 -3.76 -9.54 11.55
CA GLY A 35 -3.47 -8.78 12.77
C GLY A 35 -2.07 -8.19 12.80
N MET A 36 -1.39 -8.13 11.66
CA MET A 36 -0.01 -7.63 11.53
C MET A 36 -0.01 -6.15 11.17
N TYR A 37 0.89 -5.41 11.80
CA TYR A 37 1.08 -3.99 11.58
C TYR A 37 2.33 -3.72 10.75
N TYR A 38 2.25 -2.71 9.89
CA TYR A 38 3.34 -2.22 9.05
C TYR A 38 3.41 -0.69 9.14
N GLY A 39 4.62 -0.15 9.14
CA GLY A 39 4.86 1.29 9.05
C GLY A 39 5.48 1.64 7.71
N LEU A 40 5.09 2.78 7.15
CA LEU A 40 5.70 3.38 5.96
C LEU A 40 6.32 4.73 6.32
N ASP A 41 7.55 4.95 5.85
CA ASP A 41 8.21 6.25 5.91
C ASP A 41 7.54 7.28 4.98
N GLY A 42 8.05 8.50 4.92
CA GLY A 42 7.44 9.57 4.12
C GLY A 42 7.27 9.25 2.63
N VAL A 43 8.24 8.55 2.01
CA VAL A 43 8.14 8.18 0.60
C VAL A 43 7.11 7.06 0.42
N GLY A 44 7.14 6.05 1.30
CA GLY A 44 6.16 4.97 1.32
C GLY A 44 4.74 5.47 1.57
N ALA A 45 4.56 6.39 2.51
CA ALA A 45 3.28 7.03 2.84
C ALA A 45 2.74 7.80 1.63
N ARG A 46 3.60 8.53 0.91
CA ARG A 46 3.20 9.21 -0.34
C ARG A 46 2.77 8.23 -1.41
N ALA A 47 3.53 7.15 -1.63
CA ALA A 47 3.16 6.12 -2.59
C ALA A 47 1.83 5.46 -2.20
N TRP A 48 1.63 5.16 -0.92
CA TRP A 48 0.39 4.62 -0.36
C TRP A 48 -0.81 5.53 -0.63
N ASP A 49 -0.66 6.84 -0.46
CA ASP A 49 -1.71 7.80 -0.73
C ASP A 49 -2.09 7.89 -2.21
N LEU A 50 -1.11 7.79 -3.11
CA LEU A 50 -1.34 7.83 -4.55
C LEU A 50 -2.21 6.64 -5.02
N ILE A 51 -2.00 5.46 -4.44
CA ILE A 51 -2.68 4.22 -4.84
C ILE A 51 -4.03 4.00 -4.12
N LYS A 52 -4.61 5.03 -3.49
CA LYS A 52 -6.00 4.99 -2.98
C LYS A 52 -7.02 4.73 -4.09
N LYS A 53 -6.68 5.09 -5.32
CA LYS A 53 -7.36 4.68 -6.55
C LYS A 53 -6.40 3.83 -7.38
N PRO A 54 -6.89 2.88 -8.20
CA PRO A 54 -6.02 2.07 -9.04
C PRO A 54 -5.07 2.93 -9.89
N LYS A 55 -3.78 2.60 -9.84
CA LYS A 55 -2.72 3.24 -10.62
C LYS A 55 -1.71 2.22 -11.10
N THR A 56 -1.06 2.48 -12.23
CA THR A 56 0.08 1.67 -12.65
C THR A 56 1.30 1.97 -11.80
N VAL A 57 2.23 1.02 -11.67
CA VAL A 57 3.51 1.25 -10.96
C VAL A 57 4.38 2.31 -11.66
N ARG A 58 4.17 2.54 -12.96
CA ARG A 58 4.90 3.54 -13.76
C ARG A 58 4.60 5.00 -13.40
N GLU A 59 3.37 5.29 -12.95
CA GLU A 59 2.87 6.64 -12.64
C GLU A 59 3.31 7.13 -11.25
#